data_AF-A0A3B9G3S2-F1
#
_entry.id   AF-A0A3B9G3S2-F1
#
_cell.length_a   1.000
_cell.length_b   1.000
_cell.length_c   1.000
_cell.angle_alpha   90.00
_cell.angle_beta   90.00
_cell.angle_gamma   90.00
#
_symmetry.space_group_name_H-M   'P 1'
#
loop_
_entity.id
_entity.type
_entity.pdbx_description
1 polymer ?
#
loop_
_entity_poly.entity_id
_entity_poly.type
_entity_poly.pdbx_seq_one_letter_code
_entity_poly.pdbx_strand_id
1 'polypeptide(L)'
;MKHFEFEYGAGTMGADLPDSTDVFIPGETVKDPDFIPEDQLEAAYLKSIRNPIGMKPVTELVHKGSKVVFVVPDRVKGGEQKTSHRKLSIHYLLNELYSAGVEKKDILLIISNGLHPRSTEKDAKAIFGEELFNDFWYSGQIISHDSEDSENMVDLGTTWRGDPVVMNKYVFEADLPILIGHVQGNPYGGYSGGYKHSATGITNWRCIASHHVPSVMHREDFTPVNNGSLMRKKFDEISMHMEEKMG
;
A
#
# COMPACT_ATOMS: atom_id res chain seq x y z
N MET A 1 2.00 18.24 -40.14
CA MET A 1 2.57 17.29 -39.17
C MET A 1 1.86 17.51 -37.84
N LYS A 2 1.48 16.44 -37.15
CA LYS A 2 0.93 16.46 -35.78
C LYS A 2 2.05 16.15 -34.80
N HIS A 3 2.18 16.97 -33.76
CA HIS A 3 3.16 16.75 -32.70
C HIS A 3 2.51 16.05 -31.51
N PHE A 4 3.19 15.04 -30.95
CA PHE A 4 2.75 14.28 -29.78
C PHE A 4 3.87 14.23 -28.74
N GLU A 5 3.51 14.32 -27.46
CA GLU A 5 4.42 14.16 -26.34
C GLU A 5 4.06 12.88 -25.58
N PHE A 6 5.06 12.04 -25.31
CA PHE A 6 4.91 10.78 -24.58
C PHE A 6 5.70 10.83 -23.27
N GLU A 7 5.12 10.37 -22.17
CA GLU A 7 5.86 10.21 -20.92
C GLU A 7 7.05 9.26 -21.13
N TYR A 8 8.26 9.73 -20.83
CA TYR A 8 9.49 8.96 -20.99
C TYR A 8 10.53 9.33 -19.92
N GLY A 9 10.81 8.39 -19.02
CA GLY A 9 11.71 8.61 -17.89
C GLY A 9 11.16 9.67 -16.93
N ALA A 10 11.89 10.77 -16.74
CA ALA A 10 11.50 11.89 -15.87
C ALA A 10 10.90 13.08 -16.62
N GLY A 11 10.62 12.93 -17.92
CA GLY A 11 10.07 13.99 -18.76
C GLY A 11 9.21 13.43 -19.87
N THR A 12 9.21 14.11 -21.01
CA THR A 12 8.49 13.66 -22.19
C THR A 12 9.41 13.51 -23.38
N MET A 13 9.00 12.68 -24.33
CA MET A 13 9.64 12.51 -25.62
C MET A 13 8.63 12.89 -26.71
N GLY A 14 8.97 13.92 -27.47
CA GLY A 14 8.16 14.40 -28.59
C GLY A 14 8.32 13.55 -29.85
N ALA A 15 7.27 13.42 -30.63
CA ALA A 15 7.30 12.85 -31.97
C ALA A 15 6.40 13.64 -32.94
N ASP A 16 6.94 14.01 -34.09
CA ASP A 16 6.18 14.62 -35.19
C ASP A 16 5.73 13.54 -36.18
N LEU A 17 4.42 13.33 -36.27
CA LEU A 17 3.80 12.32 -37.11
C LEU A 17 3.05 12.98 -38.30
N PRO A 18 2.84 12.26 -39.42
CA PRO A 18 2.08 12.78 -40.55
C PRO A 18 0.67 13.24 -40.16
N ASP A 19 0.11 14.21 -40.88
CA ASP A 19 -1.26 14.70 -40.60
C ASP A 19 -2.33 13.61 -40.78
N SER A 20 -2.02 12.57 -41.56
CA SER A 20 -2.83 11.37 -41.76
C SER A 20 -2.80 10.38 -40.57
N THR A 21 -2.12 10.71 -39.47
CA THR A 21 -2.06 9.85 -38.29
C THR A 21 -3.41 9.83 -37.58
N ASP A 22 -3.96 8.63 -37.40
CA ASP A 22 -5.15 8.37 -36.59
C ASP A 22 -4.78 8.28 -35.11
N VAL A 23 -5.53 8.99 -34.27
CA VAL A 23 -5.39 8.92 -32.81
C VAL A 23 -6.53 8.08 -32.28
N PHE A 24 -6.20 6.87 -31.83
CA PHE A 24 -7.17 5.98 -31.19
C PHE A 24 -7.00 6.02 -29.68
N ILE A 25 -8.00 6.60 -29.00
CA ILE A 25 -8.10 6.58 -27.54
C ILE A 25 -9.20 5.56 -27.20
N PRO A 26 -8.85 4.38 -26.64
CA PRO A 26 -9.85 3.39 -26.32
C PRO A 26 -10.74 3.86 -25.15
N GLY A 27 -12.05 3.84 -25.37
CA GLY A 27 -13.05 4.16 -24.35
C GLY A 27 -13.29 5.66 -24.13
N GLU A 28 -13.99 5.98 -23.05
CA GLU A 28 -14.21 7.36 -22.60
C GLU A 28 -13.15 7.74 -21.57
N THR A 29 -12.38 8.79 -21.82
CA THR A 29 -11.45 9.33 -20.83
C THR A 29 -12.25 10.09 -19.79
N VAL A 30 -12.50 9.46 -18.64
CA VAL A 30 -13.05 10.14 -17.47
C VAL A 30 -11.94 10.98 -16.84
N LYS A 31 -12.16 12.29 -16.74
CA LYS A 31 -11.22 13.19 -16.05
C LYS A 31 -11.15 12.79 -14.58
N ASP A 32 -9.94 12.67 -14.05
CA ASP A 32 -9.73 12.53 -12.61
C ASP A 32 -10.40 13.69 -11.85
N PRO A 33 -10.90 13.46 -10.63
CA PRO A 33 -11.39 14.53 -9.79
C PRO A 33 -10.28 15.56 -9.52
N ASP A 34 -10.66 16.81 -9.28
CA ASP A 34 -9.70 17.85 -8.97
C ASP A 34 -8.89 17.49 -7.70
N PHE A 35 -7.60 17.79 -7.72
CA PHE A 35 -6.71 17.53 -6.58
C PHE A 35 -6.99 18.49 -5.42
N ILE A 36 -6.67 18.05 -4.20
CA ILE A 36 -6.77 18.90 -3.01
C ILE A 36 -5.56 19.86 -2.99
N PRO A 37 -5.77 21.19 -2.92
CA PRO A 37 -4.68 22.17 -2.82
C PRO A 37 -3.74 21.90 -1.63
N GLU A 38 -2.43 22.17 -1.80
CA GLU A 38 -1.43 21.83 -0.78
C GLU A 38 -1.70 22.46 0.59
N ASP A 39 -2.21 23.70 0.62
CA ASP A 39 -2.60 24.44 1.82
C ASP A 39 -3.84 23.86 2.52
N GLN A 40 -4.57 22.97 1.86
CA GLN A 40 -5.77 22.29 2.41
C GLN A 40 -5.51 20.82 2.76
N LEU A 41 -4.34 20.27 2.43
CA LEU A 41 -4.04 18.86 2.67
C LEU A 41 -4.14 18.49 4.15
N GLU A 42 -3.57 19.29 5.05
CA GLU A 42 -3.61 19.03 6.49
C GLU A 42 -5.05 18.83 7.00
N ALA A 43 -5.93 19.77 6.67
CA ALA A 43 -7.33 19.71 7.08
C ALA A 43 -8.04 18.48 6.49
N ALA A 44 -7.73 18.11 5.24
CA ALA A 44 -8.29 16.92 4.60
C ALA A 44 -7.83 15.61 5.27
N TYR A 45 -6.53 15.47 5.57
CA TYR A 45 -5.99 14.31 6.28
C TYR A 45 -6.60 14.18 7.68
N LEU A 46 -6.59 15.25 8.47
CA LEU A 46 -7.15 15.24 9.83
C LEU A 46 -8.64 14.94 9.83
N LYS A 47 -9.39 15.47 8.86
CA LYS A 47 -10.82 15.13 8.69
C LYS A 47 -11.00 13.64 8.44
N SER A 48 -10.21 13.04 7.55
CA SER A 48 -10.29 11.60 7.25
C SER A 48 -9.90 10.74 8.45
N ILE A 49 -8.80 11.07 9.14
CA ILE A 49 -8.27 10.28 10.27
C ILE A 49 -9.24 10.30 11.45
N ARG A 50 -9.88 11.44 11.73
CA ARG A 50 -10.81 11.62 12.86
C ARG A 50 -12.24 11.14 12.57
N ASN A 51 -12.56 10.84 11.30
CA ASN A 51 -13.88 10.34 10.89
C ASN A 51 -13.73 9.07 10.04
N PRO A 52 -13.18 7.97 10.61
CA PRO A 52 -12.98 6.74 9.87
C PRO A 52 -14.32 6.08 9.48
N ILE A 53 -14.29 5.29 8.41
CA ILE A 53 -15.46 4.54 7.93
C ILE A 53 -15.49 3.18 8.62
N GLY A 54 -16.60 2.86 9.29
CA GLY A 54 -16.85 1.51 9.83
C GLY A 54 -16.08 1.14 11.10
N MET A 55 -15.33 2.07 11.71
CA MET A 55 -14.58 1.84 12.94
C MET A 55 -14.49 3.12 13.79
N LYS A 56 -13.90 3.02 14.99
CA LYS A 56 -13.61 4.17 15.85
C LYS A 56 -12.33 4.90 15.41
N PRO A 57 -12.16 6.18 15.74
CA PRO A 57 -10.91 6.91 15.48
C PRO A 57 -9.72 6.27 16.22
N VAL A 58 -8.51 6.44 15.69
CA VAL A 58 -7.29 5.80 16.23
C VAL A 58 -7.08 6.09 17.71
N THR A 59 -7.44 7.30 18.16
CA THR A 59 -7.33 7.74 19.56
C THR A 59 -8.21 6.96 20.54
N GLU A 60 -9.23 6.26 20.05
CA GLU A 60 -10.07 5.36 20.85
C GLU A 60 -9.67 3.88 20.74
N LEU A 61 -8.76 3.55 19.82
CA LEU A 61 -8.29 2.18 19.58
C LEU A 61 -6.98 1.85 20.29
N VAL A 62 -6.20 2.87 20.63
CA VAL A 62 -4.90 2.71 21.30
C VAL A 62 -4.92 3.32 22.70
N HIS A 63 -3.95 2.90 23.49
CA HIS A 63 -3.64 3.45 24.80
C HIS A 63 -2.13 3.46 25.00
N LYS A 64 -1.66 4.02 26.12
CA LYS A 64 -0.24 3.97 26.47
C LYS A 64 0.25 2.52 26.53
N GLY A 65 1.28 2.22 25.73
CA GLY A 65 1.87 0.88 25.59
C GLY A 65 1.31 0.04 24.45
N SER A 66 0.31 0.52 23.71
CA SER A 66 -0.14 -0.14 22.47
C SER A 66 0.97 -0.16 21.42
N LYS A 67 1.22 -1.33 20.85
CA LYS A 67 2.14 -1.54 19.72
C LYS A 67 1.44 -1.20 18.41
N VAL A 68 1.98 -0.22 17.70
CA VAL A 68 1.42 0.24 16.42
C VAL A 68 2.39 -0.08 15.29
N VAL A 69 1.87 -0.68 14.22
CA VAL A 69 2.68 -1.03 13.05
C VAL A 69 2.12 -0.33 11.83
N PHE A 70 2.88 0.59 11.26
CA PHE A 70 2.57 1.17 9.96
C PHE A 70 3.15 0.29 8.85
N VAL A 71 2.36 0.02 7.83
CA VAL A 71 2.78 -0.71 6.64
C VAL A 71 2.60 0.20 5.43
N VAL A 72 3.68 0.46 4.68
CA VAL A 72 3.66 1.31 3.49
C VAL A 72 4.18 0.54 2.27
N PRO A 73 3.66 0.81 1.06
CA PRO A 73 4.21 0.21 -0.14
C PRO A 73 5.66 0.64 -0.37
N ASP A 74 6.40 -0.19 -1.08
CA ASP A 74 7.78 0.08 -1.52
C ASP A 74 7.86 1.15 -2.62
N ARG A 75 9.07 1.39 -3.11
CA ARG A 75 9.36 2.47 -4.07
C ARG A 75 8.67 2.30 -5.43
N VAL A 76 8.35 1.06 -5.85
CA VAL A 76 7.75 0.84 -7.18
C VAL A 76 6.31 1.37 -7.28
N LYS A 77 5.73 1.77 -6.16
CA LYS A 77 4.42 2.41 -6.07
C LYS A 77 4.49 3.94 -6.19
N GLY A 78 5.66 4.49 -6.52
CA GLY A 78 5.87 5.93 -6.63
C GLY A 78 5.67 6.63 -5.29
N GLY A 79 5.39 7.94 -5.29
CA GLY A 79 5.02 8.66 -4.07
C GLY A 79 6.20 9.06 -3.18
N GLU A 80 7.30 9.55 -3.75
CA GLU A 80 8.49 10.03 -3.01
C GLU A 80 8.52 11.56 -2.86
N GLN A 81 7.59 12.28 -3.48
CA GLN A 81 7.43 13.73 -3.32
C GLN A 81 7.11 14.14 -1.88
N LYS A 82 7.32 15.42 -1.56
CA LYS A 82 7.09 15.98 -0.21
C LYS A 82 5.68 15.73 0.31
N THR A 83 4.68 15.86 -0.56
CA THR A 83 3.24 15.70 -0.24
C THR A 83 2.73 14.28 -0.44
N SER A 84 3.62 13.28 -0.48
CA SER A 84 3.17 11.91 -0.73
C SER A 84 2.30 11.36 0.41
N HIS A 85 1.31 10.56 0.04
CA HIS A 85 0.34 9.97 0.96
C HIS A 85 0.98 9.26 2.14
N ARG A 86 2.10 8.55 1.95
CA ARG A 86 2.85 7.87 3.01
C ARG A 86 3.35 8.85 4.07
N LYS A 87 4.03 9.92 3.64
CA LYS A 87 4.67 10.90 4.53
C LYS A 87 3.63 11.66 5.34
N LEU A 88 2.63 12.21 4.65
CA LEU A 88 1.59 13.01 5.28
C LEU A 88 0.69 12.16 6.19
N SER A 89 0.26 10.98 5.73
CA SER A 89 -0.59 10.11 6.56
C SER A 89 0.11 9.67 7.84
N ILE A 90 1.38 9.23 7.75
CA ILE A 90 2.15 8.84 8.94
C ILE A 90 2.32 10.05 9.86
N HIS A 91 2.74 11.20 9.34
CA HIS A 91 2.94 12.40 10.16
C HIS A 91 1.68 12.76 10.95
N TYR A 92 0.52 12.85 10.31
CA TYR A 92 -0.72 13.20 11.01
C TYR A 92 -1.24 12.09 11.93
N LEU A 93 -1.07 10.81 11.56
CA LEU A 93 -1.43 9.69 12.43
C LEU A 93 -0.55 9.63 13.69
N LEU A 94 0.76 9.89 13.57
CA LEU A 94 1.67 9.95 14.71
C LEU A 94 1.22 10.99 15.74
N ASN A 95 0.77 12.18 15.29
CA ASN A 95 0.24 13.21 16.20
C ASN A 95 -0.98 12.70 17.00
N GLU A 96 -1.92 12.03 16.34
CA GLU A 96 -3.09 11.45 17.02
C GLU A 96 -2.70 10.31 17.97
N LEU A 97 -1.78 9.43 17.56
CA LEU A 97 -1.29 8.32 18.40
C LEU A 97 -0.55 8.82 19.65
N TYR A 98 0.33 9.82 19.50
CA TYR A 98 1.02 10.45 20.62
C TYR A 98 0.05 11.15 21.56
N SER A 99 -1.01 11.78 21.03
CA SER A 99 -2.07 12.40 21.85
C SER A 99 -2.83 11.37 22.70
N ALA A 100 -2.94 10.13 22.23
CA ALA A 100 -3.53 8.99 22.94
C ALA A 100 -2.52 8.25 23.85
N GLY A 101 -1.26 8.71 23.92
CA GLY A 101 -0.25 8.22 24.84
C GLY A 101 0.63 7.08 24.31
N VAL A 102 0.52 6.71 23.02
CA VAL A 102 1.48 5.81 22.38
C VAL A 102 2.87 6.45 22.42
N GLU A 103 3.90 5.69 22.76
CA GLU A 103 5.28 6.20 22.79
C GLU A 103 6.00 5.79 21.50
N LYS A 104 6.94 6.62 21.03
CA LYS A 104 7.74 6.33 19.82
C LYS A 104 8.31 4.92 19.79
N LYS A 105 8.81 4.41 20.92
CA LYS A 105 9.41 3.07 21.06
C LYS A 105 8.45 1.92 20.71
N ASP A 106 7.14 2.16 20.74
CA ASP A 106 6.10 1.16 20.51
C ASP A 106 5.59 1.20 19.06
N ILE A 107 6.25 1.96 18.18
CA ILE A 107 5.88 2.15 16.77
C ILE A 107 6.88 1.47 15.85
N LEU A 108 6.41 0.73 14.85
CA LEU A 108 7.24 0.13 13.81
C LEU A 108 6.74 0.55 12.42
N LEU A 109 7.66 0.87 11.51
CA LEU A 109 7.37 1.19 10.11
C LEU A 109 7.89 0.04 9.24
N ILE A 110 7.01 -0.61 8.48
CA ILE A 110 7.33 -1.72 7.59
C ILE A 110 7.12 -1.28 6.14
N ILE A 111 8.15 -1.45 5.32
CA ILE A 111 8.03 -1.35 3.87
C ILE A 111 7.57 -2.70 3.33
N SER A 112 6.38 -2.75 2.73
CA SER A 112 5.72 -3.96 2.23
C SER A 112 6.18 -4.30 0.82
N ASN A 113 7.34 -4.94 0.69
CA ASN A 113 7.93 -5.23 -0.62
C ASN A 113 7.22 -6.36 -1.38
N GLY A 114 6.44 -7.21 -0.70
CA GLY A 114 5.98 -8.46 -1.28
C GLY A 114 7.17 -9.30 -1.77
N LEU A 115 7.18 -9.65 -3.06
CA LEU A 115 8.27 -10.37 -3.72
C LEU A 115 9.40 -9.47 -4.25
N HIS A 116 9.33 -8.15 -4.07
CA HIS A 116 10.38 -7.26 -4.56
C HIS A 116 11.64 -7.33 -3.68
N PRO A 117 12.82 -6.93 -4.21
CA PRO A 117 14.01 -6.77 -3.40
C PRO A 117 13.76 -5.87 -2.18
N ARG A 118 14.42 -6.19 -1.06
CA ARG A 118 14.36 -5.36 0.14
C ARG A 118 14.84 -3.95 -0.15
N SER A 119 14.15 -2.98 0.45
CA SER A 119 14.50 -1.58 0.34
C SER A 119 15.85 -1.30 1.00
N THR A 120 16.67 -0.51 0.31
CA THR A 120 17.92 0.01 0.85
C THR A 120 17.67 1.20 1.79
N GLU A 121 18.71 1.65 2.49
CA GLU A 121 18.66 2.89 3.28
C GLU A 121 18.19 4.09 2.45
N LYS A 122 18.71 4.21 1.21
CA LYS A 122 18.33 5.28 0.29
C LYS A 122 16.85 5.22 -0.07
N ASP A 123 16.34 4.01 -0.32
CA ASP A 123 14.92 3.81 -0.63
C ASP A 123 14.04 4.18 0.57
N ALA A 124 14.41 3.73 1.78
CA ALA A 124 13.72 4.10 3.01
C ALA A 124 13.69 5.63 3.22
N LYS A 125 14.83 6.30 3.05
CA LYS A 125 14.90 7.78 3.16
C LYS A 125 14.00 8.47 2.13
N ALA A 126 13.94 7.97 0.90
CA ALA A 126 13.08 8.54 -0.14
C ALA A 126 11.57 8.34 0.17
N ILE A 127 11.20 7.12 0.62
CA ILE A 127 9.84 6.72 0.97
C ILE A 127 9.29 7.54 2.15
N PHE A 128 10.06 7.63 3.23
CA PHE A 128 9.62 8.27 4.48
C PHE A 128 9.96 9.77 4.55
N GLY A 129 10.90 10.26 3.73
CA GLY A 129 11.39 11.63 3.82
C GLY A 129 12.33 11.82 5.02
N GLU A 130 13.00 12.97 5.08
CA GLU A 130 14.10 13.17 6.04
C GLU A 130 13.65 13.11 7.50
N GLU A 131 12.50 13.71 7.83
CA GLU A 131 11.97 13.78 9.20
C GLU A 131 11.68 12.38 9.76
N LEU A 132 10.76 11.65 9.14
CA LEU A 132 10.39 10.30 9.57
C LEU A 132 11.58 9.32 9.49
N PHE A 133 12.45 9.46 8.48
CA PHE A 133 13.65 8.63 8.40
C PHE A 133 14.59 8.89 9.57
N ASN A 134 14.93 10.15 9.87
CA ASN A 134 15.82 10.47 10.98
C ASN A 134 15.25 10.06 12.34
N ASP A 135 13.93 10.12 12.49
CA ASP A 135 13.25 9.69 13.70
C ASP A 135 13.30 8.16 13.89
N PHE A 136 13.02 7.36 12.87
CA PHE A 136 12.78 5.92 13.06
C PHE A 136 13.89 5.01 12.50
N TRP A 137 14.75 5.47 11.59
CA TRP A 137 15.77 4.63 10.95
C TRP A 137 16.86 4.20 11.93
N TYR A 138 17.48 5.16 12.62
CA TYR A 138 18.64 4.91 13.48
C TYR A 138 18.30 4.13 14.76
N SER A 139 17.02 4.05 15.13
CA SER A 139 16.52 3.20 16.21
C SER A 139 16.10 1.80 15.74
N GLY A 140 16.26 1.47 14.45
CA GLY A 140 15.89 0.17 13.88
C GLY A 140 14.38 -0.03 13.72
N GLN A 141 13.60 1.04 13.73
CA GLN A 141 12.12 1.01 13.67
C GLN A 141 11.59 1.19 12.24
N ILE A 142 12.46 1.27 11.24
CA ILE A 142 12.11 1.12 9.83
C ILE A 142 12.67 -0.20 9.35
N ILE A 143 11.80 -1.13 8.96
CA ILE A 143 12.18 -2.42 8.42
C ILE A 143 11.58 -2.65 7.03
N SER A 144 12.15 -3.62 6.32
CA SER A 144 11.69 -4.03 5.01
C SER A 144 11.19 -5.46 5.12
N HIS A 145 9.94 -5.70 4.70
CA HIS A 145 9.35 -7.03 4.69
C HIS A 145 10.18 -7.99 3.82
N ASP A 146 10.35 -9.22 4.29
CA ASP A 146 11.06 -10.27 3.59
C ASP A 146 10.14 -11.49 3.43
N SER A 147 9.69 -11.74 2.21
CA SER A 147 8.73 -12.82 1.92
C SER A 147 9.32 -14.23 2.01
N GLU A 148 10.64 -14.35 2.17
CA GLU A 148 11.37 -15.62 2.32
C GLU A 148 11.84 -15.86 3.76
N ASP A 149 11.70 -14.88 4.64
CA ASP A 149 12.05 -14.99 6.06
C ASP A 149 10.97 -15.74 6.84
N SER A 150 11.13 -17.07 6.97
CA SER A 150 10.19 -17.90 7.71
C SER A 150 10.19 -17.65 9.22
N GLU A 151 11.24 -17.07 9.80
CA GLU A 151 11.32 -16.87 11.26
C GLU A 151 10.44 -15.70 11.73
N ASN A 152 10.20 -14.72 10.85
CA ASN A 152 9.37 -13.54 11.11
C ASN A 152 8.00 -13.60 10.42
N MET A 153 7.47 -14.81 10.25
CA MET A 153 6.17 -15.09 9.66
C MET A 153 5.31 -15.94 10.58
N VAL A 154 4.00 -15.74 10.52
CA VAL A 154 2.98 -16.54 11.22
C VAL A 154 2.16 -17.27 10.18
N ASP A 155 2.13 -18.61 10.25
CA ASP A 155 1.28 -19.45 9.42
C ASP A 155 -0.14 -19.46 10.01
N LEU A 156 -1.10 -18.96 9.24
CA LEU A 156 -2.51 -18.85 9.61
C LEU A 156 -3.36 -19.96 8.97
N GLY A 157 -2.73 -20.96 8.36
CA GLY A 157 -3.36 -22.05 7.64
C GLY A 157 -3.74 -21.66 6.22
N THR A 158 -4.96 -21.99 5.81
CA THR A 158 -5.44 -21.73 4.45
C THR A 158 -6.83 -21.09 4.46
N THR A 159 -7.14 -20.31 3.43
CA THR A 159 -8.52 -19.92 3.13
C THR A 159 -9.39 -21.15 2.83
N TRP A 160 -10.70 -20.98 2.75
CA TRP A 160 -11.62 -22.06 2.37
C TRP A 160 -11.36 -22.63 0.97
N ARG A 161 -10.70 -21.89 0.07
CA ARG A 161 -10.26 -22.36 -1.25
C ARG A 161 -8.92 -23.10 -1.23
N GLY A 162 -8.28 -23.18 -0.07
CA GLY A 162 -6.97 -23.79 0.10
C GLY A 162 -5.79 -22.85 -0.22
N ASP A 163 -6.01 -21.54 -0.34
CA ASP A 163 -4.90 -20.59 -0.51
C ASP A 163 -4.15 -20.44 0.82
N PRO A 164 -2.82 -20.63 0.85
CA PRO A 164 -2.04 -20.48 2.09
C PRO A 164 -2.07 -19.03 2.56
N VAL A 165 -2.32 -18.84 3.85
CA VAL A 165 -2.33 -17.52 4.50
C VAL A 165 -1.17 -17.48 5.48
N VAL A 166 -0.16 -16.69 5.15
CA VAL A 166 1.02 -16.47 5.99
C VAL A 166 1.24 -14.98 6.10
N MET A 167 1.44 -14.48 7.31
CA MET A 167 1.46 -13.04 7.60
C MET A 167 2.73 -12.64 8.33
N ASN A 168 3.21 -11.43 8.06
CA ASN A 168 4.32 -10.84 8.79
C ASN A 168 4.03 -10.79 10.31
N LYS A 169 4.92 -11.36 11.11
CA LYS A 169 4.75 -11.53 12.55
C LYS A 169 4.54 -10.22 13.30
N TYR A 170 5.25 -9.17 12.94
CA TYR A 170 5.10 -7.86 13.59
C TYR A 170 3.72 -7.27 13.38
N VAL A 171 3.12 -7.47 12.21
CA VAL A 171 1.75 -7.02 11.93
C VAL A 171 0.75 -7.86 12.71
N PHE A 172 0.93 -9.18 12.75
CA PHE A 172 0.05 -10.10 13.48
C PHE A 172 0.04 -9.84 15.00
N GLU A 173 1.19 -9.47 15.58
CA GLU A 173 1.36 -9.22 17.02
C GLU A 173 1.08 -7.76 17.44
N ALA A 174 0.72 -6.88 16.50
CA ALA A 174 0.44 -5.48 16.79
C ALA A 174 -0.95 -5.30 17.42
N ASP A 175 -1.08 -4.32 18.32
CA ASP A 175 -2.39 -3.91 18.84
C ASP A 175 -3.16 -3.09 17.78
N LEU A 176 -2.45 -2.33 16.95
CA LEU A 176 -3.03 -1.62 15.81
C LEU A 176 -2.11 -1.65 14.58
N PRO A 177 -2.38 -2.51 13.60
CA PRO A 177 -1.77 -2.43 12.28
C PRO A 177 -2.45 -1.35 11.41
N ILE A 178 -1.66 -0.49 10.77
CA ILE A 178 -2.13 0.59 9.90
C ILE A 178 -1.49 0.45 8.52
N LEU A 179 -2.27 0.02 7.53
CA LEU A 179 -1.82 -0.09 6.14
C LEU A 179 -2.10 1.22 5.39
N ILE A 180 -1.05 1.94 5.00
CA ILE A 180 -1.14 3.18 4.23
C ILE A 180 -0.78 2.87 2.78
N GLY A 181 -1.75 3.02 1.88
CA GLY A 181 -1.55 2.88 0.44
C GLY A 181 -2.32 3.94 -0.33
N HIS A 182 -2.49 3.70 -1.63
CA HIS A 182 -3.33 4.51 -2.51
C HIS A 182 -4.27 3.62 -3.31
N VAL A 183 -5.36 4.20 -3.81
CA VAL A 183 -6.33 3.53 -4.69
C VAL A 183 -6.11 4.05 -6.10
N GLN A 184 -5.51 3.22 -6.95
CA GLN A 184 -5.25 3.49 -8.35
C GLN A 184 -5.64 2.26 -9.18
N GLY A 185 -6.15 2.49 -10.39
CA GLY A 185 -6.45 1.42 -11.34
C GLY A 185 -5.24 0.51 -11.55
N ASN A 186 -5.41 -0.79 -11.31
CA ASN A 186 -4.37 -1.78 -11.45
C ASN A 186 -4.50 -2.49 -12.81
N PRO A 187 -3.44 -2.49 -13.64
CA PRO A 187 -3.46 -3.21 -14.92
C PRO A 187 -3.62 -4.72 -14.74
N TYR A 188 -3.26 -5.25 -13.56
CA TYR A 188 -3.34 -6.67 -13.20
C TYR A 188 -4.60 -6.98 -12.36
N GLY A 189 -5.73 -6.34 -12.65
CA GLY A 189 -7.01 -6.57 -11.98
C GLY A 189 -7.30 -5.65 -10.79
N GLY A 190 -8.43 -4.93 -10.87
CA GLY A 190 -9.00 -4.11 -9.80
C GLY A 190 -8.22 -2.84 -9.48
N TYR A 191 -8.09 -2.53 -8.19
CA TYR A 191 -7.43 -1.32 -7.69
C TYR A 191 -6.29 -1.66 -6.71
N SER A 192 -5.30 -0.78 -6.57
CA SER A 192 -4.32 -0.85 -5.48
C SER A 192 -4.96 -0.55 -4.12
N GLY A 193 -4.20 -0.77 -3.03
CA GLY A 193 -4.68 -0.54 -1.67
C GLY A 193 -5.67 -1.60 -1.18
N GLY A 194 -6.18 -1.38 0.04
CA GLY A 194 -7.06 -2.32 0.74
C GLY A 194 -6.45 -3.72 0.84
N TYR A 195 -7.27 -4.75 0.69
CA TYR A 195 -6.84 -6.14 0.83
C TYR A 195 -5.79 -6.62 -0.19
N LYS A 196 -5.57 -5.91 -1.30
CA LYS A 196 -4.41 -6.19 -2.14
C LYS A 196 -3.11 -5.89 -1.40
N HIS A 197 -3.06 -4.81 -0.62
CA HIS A 197 -1.86 -4.37 0.07
C HIS A 197 -1.43 -5.41 1.12
N SER A 198 -2.35 -5.90 1.94
CA SER A 198 -2.08 -7.00 2.88
C SER A 198 -1.72 -8.29 2.16
N ALA A 199 -2.58 -8.78 1.25
CA ALA A 199 -2.40 -10.09 0.61
C ALA A 199 -1.16 -10.21 -0.30
N THR A 200 -0.55 -9.09 -0.71
CA THR A 200 0.64 -9.10 -1.59
C THR A 200 1.87 -8.43 -0.99
N GLY A 201 1.70 -7.57 0.01
CA GLY A 201 2.79 -6.75 0.53
C GLY A 201 3.46 -7.31 1.79
N ILE A 202 2.74 -8.09 2.59
CA ILE A 202 3.19 -8.56 3.92
C ILE A 202 3.07 -10.08 4.12
N THR A 203 2.94 -10.82 3.03
CA THR A 203 2.82 -12.27 3.03
C THR A 203 4.04 -12.94 2.42
N ASN A 204 4.23 -14.22 2.71
CA ASN A 204 5.31 -14.99 2.08
C ASN A 204 5.06 -15.27 0.58
N TRP A 205 6.09 -15.78 -0.08
CA TRP A 205 6.04 -16.10 -1.51
C TRP A 205 4.99 -17.15 -1.88
N ARG A 206 4.68 -18.10 -0.97
CA ARG A 206 3.68 -19.16 -1.22
C ARG A 206 2.27 -18.58 -1.31
N CYS A 207 1.93 -17.68 -0.40
CA CYS A 207 0.68 -16.93 -0.44
C CYS A 207 0.58 -16.15 -1.76
N ILE A 208 1.62 -15.39 -2.12
CA ILE A 208 1.62 -14.59 -3.34
C ILE A 208 1.48 -15.46 -4.61
N ALA A 209 2.15 -16.61 -4.62
CA ALA A 209 2.08 -17.57 -5.73
C ALA A 209 0.71 -18.24 -5.86
N SER A 210 -0.14 -18.26 -4.83
CA SER A 210 -1.48 -18.87 -4.91
C SER A 210 -2.46 -18.11 -5.82
N HIS A 211 -2.23 -16.81 -6.02
CA HIS A 211 -3.07 -15.95 -6.86
C HIS A 211 -2.33 -15.34 -8.08
N HIS A 212 -0.99 -15.39 -8.12
CA HIS A 212 -0.19 -15.03 -9.31
C HIS A 212 0.15 -16.25 -10.17
N VAL A 213 -0.88 -17.00 -10.57
CA VAL A 213 -0.74 -18.22 -11.39
C VAL A 213 -1.59 -18.15 -12.65
N PRO A 214 -1.23 -18.88 -13.72
CA PRO A 214 -2.00 -18.89 -14.97
C PRO A 214 -3.48 -19.22 -14.79
N SER A 215 -3.83 -20.14 -13.88
CA SER A 215 -5.22 -20.50 -13.59
C SER A 215 -6.06 -19.35 -13.01
N VAL A 216 -5.43 -18.30 -12.50
CA VAL A 216 -6.07 -17.08 -11.98
C VAL A 216 -5.91 -15.93 -12.97
N MET A 217 -4.70 -15.72 -13.51
CA MET A 217 -4.37 -14.55 -14.35
C MET A 217 -4.75 -14.70 -15.83
N HIS A 218 -5.00 -15.91 -16.34
CA HIS A 218 -5.43 -16.12 -17.74
C HIS A 218 -6.94 -16.31 -17.88
N ARG A 219 -7.69 -16.03 -16.81
CA ARG A 219 -9.14 -16.12 -16.84
C ARG A 219 -9.74 -14.93 -17.59
N GLU A 220 -10.93 -15.12 -18.14
CA GLU A 220 -11.67 -14.05 -18.82
C GLU A 220 -12.02 -12.87 -17.89
N ASP A 221 -12.11 -13.13 -16.59
CA ASP A 221 -12.37 -12.10 -15.57
C ASP A 221 -11.10 -11.33 -15.14
N PHE A 222 -9.90 -11.73 -15.60
CA PHE A 222 -8.66 -11.02 -15.33
C PHE A 222 -8.47 -9.87 -16.32
N THR A 223 -9.25 -8.80 -16.11
CA THR A 223 -9.22 -7.58 -16.92
C THR A 223 -8.77 -6.37 -16.08
N PRO A 224 -8.12 -5.37 -16.69
CA PRO A 224 -7.72 -4.15 -15.99
C PRO A 224 -8.90 -3.51 -15.24
N VAL A 225 -8.66 -3.06 -14.01
CA VAL A 225 -9.66 -2.32 -13.21
C VAL A 225 -10.94 -3.12 -12.89
N ASN A 226 -10.89 -4.46 -12.95
CA ASN A 226 -12.02 -5.32 -12.55
C ASN A 226 -12.00 -5.70 -11.05
N ASN A 227 -12.99 -5.25 -10.28
CA ASN A 227 -13.15 -5.58 -8.87
C ASN A 227 -13.83 -6.95 -8.60
N GLY A 228 -14.39 -7.60 -9.62
CA GLY A 228 -15.10 -8.88 -9.51
C GLY A 228 -14.27 -10.12 -9.90
N SER A 229 -13.01 -9.94 -10.29
CA SER A 229 -12.13 -11.02 -10.74
C SER A 229 -11.85 -12.05 -9.64
N LEU A 230 -11.56 -13.31 -10.03
CA LEU A 230 -11.11 -14.33 -9.07
C LEU A 230 -9.88 -13.88 -8.27
N MET A 231 -8.94 -13.18 -8.92
CA MET A 231 -7.77 -12.63 -8.23
C MET A 231 -8.18 -11.67 -7.12
N ARG A 232 -9.20 -10.84 -7.35
CA ARG A 232 -9.66 -9.91 -6.32
C ARG A 232 -10.34 -10.63 -5.16
N LYS A 233 -11.19 -11.61 -5.46
CA LYS A 233 -11.82 -12.45 -4.43
C LYS A 233 -10.77 -13.18 -3.57
N LYS A 234 -9.68 -13.67 -4.18
CA LYS A 234 -8.58 -14.29 -3.42
C LYS A 234 -7.88 -13.29 -2.48
N PHE A 235 -7.61 -12.05 -2.92
CA PHE A 235 -7.05 -11.03 -2.03
C PHE A 235 -7.96 -10.74 -0.83
N ASP A 236 -9.26 -10.63 -1.08
CA ASP A 236 -10.25 -10.37 -0.04
C ASP A 236 -10.32 -11.55 0.92
N GLU A 237 -10.44 -12.79 0.43
CA GLU A 237 -10.48 -14.01 1.25
C GLU A 237 -9.23 -14.18 2.11
N ILE A 238 -8.03 -13.92 1.55
CA ILE A 238 -6.76 -14.01 2.28
C ILE A 238 -6.71 -12.97 3.40
N SER A 239 -7.09 -11.72 3.11
CA SER A 239 -6.97 -10.63 4.08
C SER A 239 -8.06 -10.65 5.14
N MET A 240 -9.30 -11.04 4.78
CA MET A 240 -10.36 -11.30 5.75
C MET A 240 -9.99 -12.46 6.67
N HIS A 241 -9.30 -13.50 6.17
CA HIS A 241 -8.78 -14.57 7.02
C HIS A 241 -7.69 -14.07 7.97
N MET A 242 -6.83 -13.13 7.54
CA MET A 242 -5.88 -12.48 8.45
C MET A 242 -6.61 -11.75 9.57
N GLU A 243 -7.61 -10.93 9.24
CA GLU A 243 -8.42 -10.20 10.23
C GLU A 243 -9.09 -11.16 11.22
N GLU A 244 -9.75 -12.23 10.75
CA GLU A 244 -10.36 -13.23 11.62
C GLU A 244 -9.37 -13.86 12.61
N LYS A 245 -8.12 -14.07 12.20
CA LYS A 245 -7.09 -14.68 13.06
C LYS A 245 -6.41 -13.70 14.00
N MET A 246 -6.53 -12.39 13.76
CA MET A 246 -5.99 -11.36 14.64
C MET A 246 -6.94 -11.01 15.80
N GLY A 247 -8.23 -11.32 15.67
CA GLY A 247 -9.27 -11.06 16.68
C GLY A 247 -9.98 -9.73 16.47
#